data_AF-A0A1H8YVU1-F1
#
_entry.id   AF-A0A1H8YVU1-F1
#
_cell.length_a   1.000
_cell.length_b   1.000
_cell.length_c   1.000
_cell.angle_alpha   90.00
_cell.angle_beta   90.00
_cell.angle_gamma   90.00
#
_symmetry.space_group_name_H-M   'P 1'
#
loop_
_entity.id
_entity.type
_entity.pdbx_description
1 polymer ?
#
loop_
_entity_poly.entity_id
_entity_poly.type
_entity_poly.pdbx_seq_one_letter_code
_entity_poly.pdbx_strand_id
1 'polypeptide(L)'
;MTRVTPIRYDTKTKKKWKILLIISGSVILLYILVLLLESLILTKTDPLSSTSGLFVFYMILVCLMDISVVVFAISLLMLIDSSIYLSRLKKNHFELPEDKKLYDRDLTNLPRTDLVENVYARDSLIGGLLYLLAYLIFVAADIYYVAKWVALGEKDSIELFVMMMLAHLFFLIFAVFLFRQKDTTKYVDEVDAETSYNRKVRFSINKSIAILLITSVVSIFGIMMAHSMTEYIYKSRYGHYEKTIYDFKENATMTVSSADLQNGVWSDRITNTEKGENLSPELSFDKVEGADYYFIYMVDESANNWVHWVASDVREEELATGANVNQYKDNPEFKYVGPYPPVGSGEHTYTIFVYAMKGKPDKDMELKFDEESLSADYMYYDYLAISKSGDPDEYGNVIAYGYISGTYSR
;
A
#
# COMPACT_ATOMS: atom_id res chain seq x y z
N MET A 1 -9.98 -42.81 -40.40
CA MET A 1 -9.13 -41.61 -40.27
C MET A 1 -8.10 -41.88 -39.21
N THR A 2 -6.82 -41.97 -39.59
CA THR A 2 -5.70 -41.99 -38.64
C THR A 2 -5.65 -40.62 -37.95
N ARG A 3 -5.74 -40.61 -36.62
CA ARG A 3 -5.75 -39.38 -35.82
C ARG A 3 -4.31 -38.91 -35.66
N VAL A 4 -3.95 -37.84 -36.36
CA VAL A 4 -2.63 -37.19 -36.31
C VAL A 4 -2.32 -36.72 -34.88
N THR A 5 -1.11 -36.98 -34.38
CA THR A 5 -0.65 -36.42 -33.11
C THR A 5 0.15 -35.15 -33.39
N PRO A 6 -0.38 -33.94 -33.12
CA PRO A 6 0.26 -32.73 -33.60
C PRO A 6 1.57 -32.41 -32.85
N ILE A 7 2.63 -32.09 -33.61
CA ILE A 7 3.83 -31.44 -33.06
C ILE A 7 3.44 -30.03 -32.61
N ARG A 8 3.42 -29.78 -31.29
CA ARG A 8 3.03 -28.48 -30.74
C ARG A 8 4.06 -27.39 -31.05
N TYR A 9 5.32 -27.63 -30.71
CA TYR A 9 6.41 -26.66 -30.87
C TYR A 9 7.62 -27.24 -31.58
N ASP A 10 8.35 -26.39 -32.29
CA ASP A 10 9.65 -26.64 -32.90
C ASP A 10 10.65 -25.56 -32.43
N THR A 11 11.93 -25.73 -32.74
CA THR A 11 12.96 -24.76 -32.30
C THR A 11 12.76 -23.38 -32.94
N LYS A 12 12.25 -23.33 -34.18
CA LYS A 12 11.90 -22.09 -34.89
C LYS A 12 10.80 -21.30 -34.19
N THR A 13 9.75 -21.97 -33.73
CA THR A 13 8.62 -21.37 -32.99
C THR A 13 9.09 -20.86 -31.64
N LYS A 14 9.92 -21.64 -30.92
CA LYS A 14 10.55 -21.18 -29.68
C LYS A 14 11.39 -19.91 -29.90
N LYS A 15 12.17 -19.85 -30.98
CA LYS A 15 12.97 -18.67 -31.35
C LYS A 15 12.09 -17.45 -31.62
N LYS A 16 10.95 -17.61 -32.29
CA LYS A 16 9.98 -16.52 -32.51
C LYS A 16 9.44 -15.95 -31.19
N TRP A 17 9.03 -16.80 -30.25
CA TRP A 17 8.55 -16.34 -28.94
C TRP A 17 9.64 -15.62 -28.14
N LYS A 18 10.89 -16.10 -28.21
CA LYS A 18 12.03 -15.41 -27.59
C LYS A 18 12.23 -14.00 -28.17
N ILE A 19 12.11 -13.84 -29.49
CA ILE A 19 12.23 -12.53 -30.14
C ILE A 19 11.10 -11.60 -29.71
N LEU A 20 9.85 -12.07 -29.70
CA LEU A 20 8.70 -11.29 -29.27
C LEU A 20 8.81 -10.85 -27.80
N LEU A 21 9.29 -11.75 -26.93
CA LEU A 21 9.55 -11.43 -25.52
C LEU A 21 10.57 -10.31 -25.35
N ILE A 22 11.68 -10.37 -26.12
CA ILE A 22 12.73 -9.33 -26.06
C ILE A 22 12.17 -7.99 -26.56
N ILE A 23 11.48 -7.98 -27.71
CA ILE A 23 10.93 -6.74 -28.30
C ILE A 23 9.94 -6.08 -27.33
N SER A 24 8.96 -6.84 -26.85
CA SER A 24 7.96 -6.31 -25.91
C SER A 24 8.58 -5.87 -24.58
N GLY A 25 9.55 -6.62 -24.05
CA GLY A 25 10.28 -6.24 -22.84
C GLY A 25 11.08 -4.95 -23.01
N SER A 26 11.71 -4.74 -24.18
CA SER A 26 12.42 -3.49 -24.48
C SER A 26 11.48 -2.27 -24.56
N VAL A 27 10.27 -2.44 -25.09
CA VAL A 27 9.27 -1.34 -25.11
C VAL A 27 8.81 -0.98 -23.70
N ILE A 28 8.55 -1.99 -22.85
CA ILE A 28 8.18 -1.78 -21.43
C ILE A 28 9.31 -1.06 -20.68
N LEU A 29 10.57 -1.50 -20.86
CA LEU A 29 11.73 -0.85 -20.22
C LEU A 29 11.91 0.59 -20.70
N LEU A 30 11.70 0.86 -21.99
CA LEU A 30 11.75 2.22 -22.52
C LEU A 30 10.68 3.11 -21.89
N TYR A 31 9.46 2.61 -21.72
CA TYR A 31 8.39 3.33 -21.03
C TYR A 31 8.75 3.67 -19.57
N ILE A 32 9.26 2.68 -18.82
CA ILE A 32 9.72 2.89 -17.43
C ILE A 32 10.85 3.93 -17.38
N LEU A 33 11.80 3.87 -18.32
CA LEU A 33 12.90 4.84 -18.39
C LEU A 33 12.38 6.26 -18.64
N VAL A 34 11.38 6.43 -19.52
CA VAL A 34 10.74 7.73 -19.77
C VAL A 34 10.06 8.26 -18.52
N LEU A 35 9.30 7.43 -17.79
CA LEU A 35 8.67 7.81 -16.52
C LEU A 35 9.71 8.25 -15.47
N LEU A 36 10.81 7.52 -15.36
CA LEU A 36 11.89 7.87 -14.41
C LEU A 36 12.57 9.18 -14.81
N LEU A 37 12.83 9.41 -16.09
CA LEU A 37 13.41 10.66 -16.59
C LEU A 37 12.48 11.84 -16.39
N GLU A 38 11.18 11.66 -16.61
CA GLU A 38 10.15 12.68 -16.37
C GLU A 38 10.12 13.07 -14.88
N SER A 39 10.12 12.09 -13.96
CA SER A 39 10.18 12.33 -12.52
C SER A 39 11.46 13.06 -12.07
N LEU A 40 12.57 12.87 -12.80
CA LEU A 40 13.84 13.54 -12.54
C LEU A 40 13.86 14.98 -13.08
N ILE A 41 13.24 15.23 -14.24
CA ILE A 41 13.25 16.53 -14.93
C ILE A 41 12.20 17.49 -14.36
N LEU A 42 11.01 17.00 -13.97
CA LEU A 42 9.91 17.80 -13.39
C LEU A 42 10.22 18.38 -12.00
N THR A 43 11.32 17.97 -11.36
CA THR A 43 11.81 18.64 -10.14
C THR A 43 12.38 20.04 -10.37
N LYS A 44 12.49 20.52 -11.63
CA LYS A 44 13.20 21.77 -11.95
C LYS A 44 12.52 22.76 -12.92
N THR A 45 11.34 22.48 -13.47
CA THR A 45 10.70 23.43 -14.42
C THR A 45 9.18 23.35 -14.44
N ASP A 46 8.53 24.51 -14.56
CA ASP A 46 7.07 24.67 -14.62
C ASP A 46 6.44 23.84 -15.76
N PRO A 47 5.33 23.10 -15.51
CA PRO A 47 4.90 22.00 -16.37
C PRO A 47 4.08 22.44 -17.60
N LEU A 48 3.82 23.73 -17.78
CA LEU A 48 2.69 24.19 -18.60
C LEU A 48 3.04 25.12 -19.76
N SER A 49 4.32 25.43 -20.00
CA SER A 49 4.70 26.23 -21.17
C SER A 49 5.23 25.35 -22.31
N SER A 50 4.31 25.03 -23.23
CA SER A 50 4.48 24.28 -24.48
C SER A 50 4.44 22.76 -24.35
N THR A 51 3.55 22.11 -25.12
CA THR A 51 3.84 21.03 -26.10
C THR A 51 2.68 20.04 -26.30
N SER A 52 1.79 20.34 -27.25
CA SER A 52 0.83 19.37 -27.78
C SER A 52 1.50 18.10 -28.32
N GLY A 53 2.78 18.17 -28.73
CA GLY A 53 3.56 17.02 -29.20
C GLY A 53 4.02 16.04 -28.12
N LEU A 54 4.38 16.51 -26.91
CA LEU A 54 4.80 15.63 -25.81
C LEU A 54 3.62 14.83 -25.26
N PHE A 55 2.44 15.45 -25.18
CA PHE A 55 1.20 14.77 -24.80
C PHE A 55 0.85 13.63 -25.79
N VAL A 56 0.89 13.89 -27.10
CA VAL A 56 0.64 12.87 -28.13
C VAL A 56 1.69 11.75 -28.08
N PHE A 57 2.97 12.11 -27.87
CA PHE A 57 4.03 11.13 -27.68
C PHE A 57 3.77 10.23 -26.47
N TYR A 58 3.38 10.80 -25.33
CA TYR A 58 3.05 10.07 -24.11
C TYR A 58 1.87 9.11 -24.34
N MET A 59 0.80 9.58 -24.96
CA MET A 59 -0.37 8.75 -25.30
C MET A 59 0.00 7.56 -26.19
N ILE A 60 0.85 7.76 -27.20
CA ILE A 60 1.35 6.66 -28.05
C ILE A 60 2.18 5.67 -27.22
N LEU A 61 3.03 6.18 -26.32
CA LEU A 61 3.90 5.36 -25.49
C LEU A 61 3.10 4.50 -24.50
N VAL A 62 2.03 5.04 -23.90
CA VAL A 62 1.09 4.29 -23.03
C VAL A 62 0.38 3.19 -23.82
N CYS A 63 -0.19 3.50 -24.98
CA CYS A 63 -0.83 2.49 -25.84
C CYS A 63 0.14 1.37 -26.25
N LEU A 64 1.39 1.73 -26.58
CA LEU A 64 2.43 0.75 -26.88
C LEU A 64 2.79 -0.10 -25.65
N MET A 65 2.81 0.49 -24.46
CA MET A 65 3.04 -0.22 -23.20
C MET A 65 1.95 -1.26 -22.94
N ASP A 66 0.68 -0.90 -23.06
CA ASP A 66 -0.45 -1.81 -22.81
C ASP A 66 -0.38 -3.04 -23.71
N ILE A 67 -0.18 -2.81 -25.02
CA ILE A 67 -0.03 -3.89 -26.00
C ILE A 67 1.20 -4.74 -25.66
N SER A 68 2.32 -4.08 -25.31
CA SER A 68 3.59 -4.76 -25.01
C SER A 68 3.51 -5.62 -23.76
N VAL A 69 2.79 -5.21 -22.72
CA VAL A 69 2.58 -6.01 -21.49
C VAL A 69 1.85 -7.32 -21.82
N VAL A 70 0.79 -7.26 -22.62
CA VAL A 70 0.03 -8.45 -23.03
C VAL A 70 0.89 -9.37 -23.91
N VAL A 71 1.58 -8.80 -24.90
CA VAL A 71 2.48 -9.55 -25.79
C VAL A 71 3.63 -10.18 -24.99
N PHE A 72 4.20 -9.47 -24.02
CA PHE A 72 5.26 -9.95 -23.16
C PHE A 72 4.79 -11.15 -22.33
N ALA A 73 3.65 -11.03 -21.64
CA ALA A 73 3.08 -12.09 -20.83
C ALA A 73 2.80 -13.36 -21.67
N ILE A 74 2.13 -13.21 -22.82
CA ILE A 74 1.85 -14.34 -23.73
C ILE A 74 3.15 -14.95 -24.24
N SER A 75 4.11 -14.13 -24.68
CA SER A 75 5.40 -14.61 -25.20
C SER A 75 6.20 -15.36 -24.13
N LEU A 76 6.15 -14.90 -22.88
CA LEU A 76 6.82 -15.55 -21.75
C LEU A 76 6.21 -16.94 -21.50
N LEU A 77 4.87 -17.02 -21.42
CA LEU A 77 4.16 -18.29 -21.23
C LEU A 77 4.44 -19.28 -22.38
N MET A 78 4.41 -18.81 -23.62
CA MET A 78 4.70 -19.64 -24.80
C MET A 78 6.17 -20.07 -24.87
N LEU A 79 7.10 -19.22 -24.41
CA LEU A 79 8.52 -19.57 -24.34
C LEU A 79 8.77 -20.65 -23.27
N ILE A 80 8.10 -20.56 -22.13
CA ILE A 80 8.14 -21.57 -21.07
C ILE A 80 7.55 -22.90 -21.59
N ASP A 81 6.33 -22.89 -22.13
CA ASP A 81 5.67 -24.11 -22.60
C ASP A 81 6.45 -24.79 -23.74
N SER A 82 6.91 -24.03 -24.73
CA SER A 82 7.74 -24.55 -25.81
C SER A 82 9.08 -25.10 -25.33
N SER A 83 9.70 -24.47 -24.32
CA SER A 83 10.94 -24.98 -23.71
C SER A 83 10.73 -26.31 -22.98
N ILE A 84 9.64 -26.42 -22.24
CA ILE A 84 9.27 -27.65 -21.54
C ILE A 84 8.98 -28.76 -22.54
N TYR A 85 8.19 -28.47 -23.58
CA TYR A 85 7.85 -29.43 -24.63
C TYR A 85 9.08 -29.96 -25.36
N LEU A 86 9.96 -29.07 -25.84
CA LEU A 86 11.19 -29.48 -26.54
C LEU A 86 12.14 -30.24 -25.62
N SER A 87 12.26 -29.85 -24.34
CA SER A 87 13.05 -30.60 -23.36
C SER A 87 12.50 -32.02 -23.16
N ARG A 88 11.18 -32.19 -23.20
CA ARG A 88 10.52 -33.49 -23.09
C ARG A 88 10.71 -34.37 -24.32
N LEU A 89 10.64 -33.81 -25.52
CA LEU A 89 10.99 -34.54 -26.75
C LEU A 89 12.41 -35.09 -26.64
N LYS A 90 13.37 -34.23 -26.28
CA LYS A 90 14.77 -34.65 -26.07
C LYS A 90 14.91 -35.74 -25.00
N LYS A 91 14.21 -35.62 -23.88
CA LYS A 91 14.22 -36.62 -22.79
C LYS A 91 13.63 -37.98 -23.21
N ASN A 92 12.71 -37.97 -24.16
CA ASN A 92 12.13 -39.18 -24.76
C ASN A 92 12.88 -39.65 -26.00
N HIS A 93 14.11 -39.15 -26.21
CA HIS A 93 14.99 -39.54 -27.32
C HIS A 93 14.45 -39.22 -28.72
N PHE A 94 13.54 -38.25 -28.83
CA PHE A 94 13.16 -37.68 -30.12
C PHE A 94 14.22 -36.69 -30.61
N GLU A 95 14.42 -36.67 -31.93
CA GLU A 95 15.13 -35.57 -32.58
C GLU A 95 14.35 -34.26 -32.44
N LEU A 96 15.03 -33.15 -32.18
CA LEU A 96 14.35 -31.86 -32.02
C LEU A 96 14.00 -31.29 -33.40
N PRO A 97 12.70 -31.09 -33.72
CA PRO A 97 12.33 -30.57 -35.03
C PRO A 97 12.76 -29.10 -35.13
N GLU A 98 13.48 -28.76 -36.21
CA GLU A 98 13.76 -27.36 -36.53
C GLU A 98 12.50 -26.62 -37.02
N ASP A 99 11.80 -27.24 -37.97
CA ASP A 99 10.50 -26.80 -38.48
C ASP A 99 9.56 -28.01 -38.52
N LYS A 100 8.48 -27.97 -37.75
CA LYS A 100 7.51 -29.08 -37.67
C LYS A 100 6.83 -29.39 -39.00
N LYS A 101 6.88 -28.48 -39.98
CA LYS A 101 6.36 -28.73 -41.33
C LYS A 101 7.12 -29.84 -42.06
N LEU A 102 8.40 -30.07 -41.73
CA LEU A 102 9.22 -31.13 -42.33
C LEU A 102 8.72 -32.54 -41.97
N TYR A 103 7.91 -32.65 -40.92
CA TYR A 103 7.38 -33.90 -40.39
C TYR A 103 5.85 -33.96 -40.53
N ASP A 104 5.27 -33.23 -41.48
CA ASP A 104 3.81 -33.08 -41.69
C ASP A 104 3.04 -32.62 -40.44
N ARG A 105 3.76 -32.00 -39.50
CA ARG A 105 3.25 -31.64 -38.16
C ARG A 105 2.76 -32.83 -37.35
N ASP A 106 3.12 -34.06 -37.70
CA ASP A 106 2.77 -35.28 -36.96
C ASP A 106 3.95 -35.78 -36.14
N LEU A 107 3.73 -36.02 -34.85
CA LEU A 107 4.75 -36.48 -33.91
C LEU A 107 5.23 -37.88 -34.26
N THR A 108 4.38 -38.73 -34.85
CA THR A 108 4.77 -40.09 -35.26
C THR A 108 5.80 -40.12 -36.38
N ASN A 109 5.94 -39.01 -37.12
CA ASN A 109 6.93 -38.87 -38.19
C ASN A 109 8.29 -38.41 -37.66
N LEU A 110 8.40 -38.08 -36.36
CA LEU A 110 9.61 -37.55 -35.76
C LEU A 110 10.54 -38.72 -35.33
N PRO A 111 11.82 -38.75 -35.78
CA PRO A 111 12.74 -39.84 -35.41
C PRO A 111 12.94 -39.95 -33.91
N ARG A 112 12.94 -41.19 -33.39
CA ARG A 112 13.17 -41.53 -31.97
C ARG A 112 14.19 -42.66 -31.88
N THR A 113 15.25 -42.50 -31.07
CA THR A 113 16.30 -43.54 -30.96
C THR A 113 15.88 -44.70 -30.06
N ASP A 114 15.18 -44.42 -28.95
CA ASP A 114 14.79 -45.42 -27.95
C ASP A 114 13.41 -45.12 -27.34
N LEU A 115 12.66 -46.18 -27.03
CA LEU A 115 11.42 -46.08 -26.26
C LEU A 115 11.72 -45.94 -24.76
N VAL A 116 11.11 -44.96 -24.11
CA VAL A 116 11.24 -44.71 -22.68
C VAL A 116 10.00 -45.27 -21.97
N GLU A 117 10.22 -46.04 -20.90
CA GLU A 117 9.12 -46.54 -20.07
C GLU A 117 8.38 -45.38 -19.36
N ASN A 118 7.07 -45.52 -19.13
CA ASN A 118 6.24 -44.43 -18.62
C ASN A 118 6.49 -44.12 -17.12
N VAL A 119 7.55 -43.36 -16.84
CA VAL A 119 7.93 -42.96 -15.47
C VAL A 119 7.09 -41.77 -14.93
N TYR A 120 6.27 -41.16 -15.79
CA TYR A 120 5.60 -39.88 -15.51
C TYR A 120 4.38 -39.97 -14.58
N ALA A 121 3.94 -41.16 -14.19
CA ALA A 121 2.86 -41.32 -13.20
C ALA A 121 3.28 -40.81 -11.81
N ARG A 122 4.55 -40.99 -11.43
CA ARG A 122 5.11 -40.48 -10.17
C ARG A 122 5.21 -38.95 -10.17
N ASP A 123 5.50 -38.37 -11.32
CA ASP A 123 5.58 -36.91 -11.52
C ASP A 123 4.24 -36.21 -11.22
N SER A 124 3.11 -36.80 -11.62
CA SER A 124 1.78 -36.28 -11.27
C SER A 124 1.48 -36.37 -9.77
N LEU A 125 1.94 -37.43 -9.09
CA LEU A 125 1.81 -37.56 -7.64
C LEU A 125 2.61 -36.47 -6.92
N ILE A 126 3.87 -36.26 -7.32
CA ILE A 126 4.73 -35.21 -6.77
C ILE A 126 4.10 -33.83 -7.00
N GLY A 127 3.63 -33.57 -8.24
CA GLY A 127 2.92 -32.33 -8.55
C GLY A 127 1.69 -32.12 -7.65
N GLY A 128 0.86 -33.14 -7.46
CA GLY A 128 -0.29 -33.06 -6.57
C GLY A 128 0.09 -32.76 -5.11
N LEU A 129 1.17 -33.35 -4.61
CA LEU A 129 1.68 -33.06 -3.27
C LEU A 129 2.20 -31.63 -3.13
N LEU A 130 2.89 -31.09 -4.15
CA LEU A 130 3.35 -29.70 -4.14
C LEU A 130 2.17 -28.71 -4.11
N TYR A 131 1.13 -28.97 -4.88
CA TYR A 131 -0.09 -28.15 -4.87
C TYR A 131 -0.85 -28.26 -3.55
N LEU A 132 -0.91 -29.45 -2.95
CA LEU A 132 -1.50 -29.63 -1.63
C LEU A 132 -0.70 -28.87 -0.56
N LEU A 133 0.64 -28.91 -0.61
CA LEU A 133 1.49 -28.15 0.29
C LEU A 133 1.28 -26.64 0.13
N ALA A 134 1.23 -26.14 -1.11
CA ALA A 134 0.96 -24.73 -1.37
C ALA A 134 -0.43 -24.31 -0.87
N TYR A 135 -1.45 -25.15 -1.06
CA TYR A 135 -2.78 -24.93 -0.50
C TYR A 135 -2.74 -24.78 1.02
N LEU A 136 -2.03 -25.67 1.73
CA LEU A 136 -1.92 -25.61 3.18
C LEU A 136 -1.18 -24.35 3.66
N ILE A 137 -0.14 -23.92 2.94
CA ILE A 137 0.59 -22.67 3.24
C ILE A 137 -0.33 -21.47 3.10
N PHE A 138 -1.07 -21.37 1.99
CA PHE A 138 -1.97 -20.25 1.75
C PHE A 138 -3.17 -20.24 2.70
N VAL A 139 -3.77 -21.39 2.99
CA VAL A 139 -4.82 -21.49 4.02
C VAL A 139 -4.30 -21.05 5.39
N ALA A 140 -3.07 -21.42 5.77
CA ALA A 140 -2.47 -20.96 7.01
C ALA A 140 -2.28 -19.43 7.03
N ALA A 141 -1.86 -18.83 5.91
CA ALA A 141 -1.75 -17.39 5.75
C ALA A 141 -3.13 -16.69 5.85
N ASP A 142 -4.15 -17.24 5.21
CA ASP A 142 -5.53 -16.72 5.25
C ASP A 142 -6.10 -16.80 6.68
N ILE A 143 -5.87 -17.91 7.38
CA ILE A 143 -6.27 -18.09 8.79
C ILE A 143 -5.56 -17.07 9.68
N TYR A 144 -4.25 -16.87 9.48
CA TYR A 144 -3.50 -15.86 10.21
C TYR A 144 -4.05 -14.45 9.97
N TYR A 145 -4.32 -14.10 8.70
CA TYR A 145 -4.91 -12.82 8.31
C TYR A 145 -6.23 -12.57 9.06
N VAL A 146 -7.19 -13.51 8.99
CA VAL A 146 -8.51 -13.30 9.61
C VAL A 146 -8.41 -13.32 11.14
N ALA A 147 -7.57 -14.19 11.71
CA ALA A 147 -7.37 -14.24 13.16
C ALA A 147 -6.80 -12.93 13.70
N LYS A 148 -5.80 -12.36 13.02
CA LYS A 148 -5.21 -11.05 13.37
C LYS A 148 -6.29 -9.95 13.34
N TRP A 149 -7.00 -9.80 12.23
CA TRP A 149 -7.91 -8.67 12.04
C TRP A 149 -9.19 -8.78 12.88
N VAL A 150 -9.72 -9.99 13.06
CA VAL A 150 -10.85 -10.21 13.97
C VAL A 150 -10.45 -9.95 15.43
N ALA A 151 -9.23 -10.31 15.84
CA ALA A 151 -8.73 -10.00 17.18
C ALA A 151 -8.62 -8.48 17.43
N LEU A 152 -8.32 -7.71 16.38
CA LEU A 152 -8.32 -6.24 16.41
C LEU A 152 -9.73 -5.63 16.29
N GLY A 153 -10.79 -6.43 16.16
CA GLY A 153 -12.17 -5.94 16.07
C GLY A 153 -12.67 -5.67 14.64
N GLU A 154 -11.87 -5.92 13.60
CA GLU A 154 -12.26 -5.73 12.20
C GLU A 154 -13.01 -6.94 11.65
N LYS A 155 -14.32 -6.98 11.90
CA LYS A 155 -15.17 -8.12 11.50
C LYS A 155 -15.38 -8.23 9.99
N ASP A 156 -15.23 -7.15 9.23
CA ASP A 156 -15.44 -7.19 7.77
C ASP A 156 -14.27 -7.87 7.04
N SER A 157 -13.14 -8.07 7.72
CA SER A 157 -12.02 -8.90 7.22
C SER A 157 -12.45 -10.33 6.87
N ILE A 158 -13.56 -10.83 7.43
CA ILE A 158 -14.12 -12.15 7.14
C ILE A 158 -14.53 -12.27 5.67
N GLU A 159 -15.06 -11.21 5.04
CA GLU A 159 -15.49 -11.27 3.64
C GLU A 159 -14.30 -11.49 2.69
N LEU A 160 -13.22 -10.74 2.91
CA LEU A 160 -11.98 -10.86 2.15
C LEU A 160 -11.32 -12.22 2.38
N PHE A 161 -11.34 -12.72 3.62
CA PHE A 161 -10.91 -14.07 3.94
C PHE A 161 -11.68 -15.13 3.12
N VAL A 162 -13.01 -15.03 3.02
CA VAL A 162 -13.81 -15.97 2.22
C VAL A 162 -13.43 -15.91 0.74
N MET A 163 -13.23 -14.70 0.18
CA MET A 163 -12.81 -14.55 -1.22
C MET A 163 -11.42 -15.17 -1.47
N MET A 164 -10.46 -14.95 -0.56
CA MET A 164 -9.12 -15.54 -0.64
C MET A 164 -9.17 -17.07 -0.54
N MET A 165 -9.93 -17.61 0.41
CA MET A 165 -10.15 -19.05 0.55
C MET A 165 -10.72 -19.66 -0.73
N LEU A 166 -11.73 -19.02 -1.35
CA LEU A 166 -12.30 -19.46 -2.62
C LEU A 166 -11.27 -19.43 -3.75
N ALA A 167 -10.42 -18.40 -3.82
CA ALA A 167 -9.33 -18.34 -4.79
C ALA A 167 -8.31 -19.47 -4.56
N HIS A 168 -7.95 -19.75 -3.31
CA HIS A 168 -6.97 -20.78 -2.95
C HIS A 168 -7.50 -22.22 -3.10
N LEU A 169 -8.82 -22.43 -3.19
CA LEU A 169 -9.39 -23.73 -3.60
C LEU A 169 -8.86 -24.20 -4.96
N PHE A 170 -8.42 -23.27 -5.82
CA PHE A 170 -7.72 -23.62 -7.06
C PHE A 170 -6.58 -24.63 -6.81
N PHE A 171 -5.75 -24.42 -5.77
CA PHE A 171 -4.62 -25.30 -5.50
C PHE A 171 -5.08 -26.70 -5.10
N LEU A 172 -6.12 -26.80 -4.29
CA LEU A 172 -6.70 -28.09 -3.89
C LEU A 172 -7.34 -28.81 -5.09
N ILE A 173 -8.13 -28.11 -5.89
CA ILE A 173 -8.75 -28.67 -7.11
C ILE A 173 -7.68 -29.17 -8.07
N PHE A 174 -6.62 -28.38 -8.26
CA PHE A 174 -5.52 -28.76 -9.14
C PHE A 174 -4.70 -29.93 -8.58
N ALA A 175 -4.49 -29.99 -7.26
CA ALA A 175 -3.89 -31.16 -6.59
C ALA A 175 -4.69 -32.44 -6.86
N VAL A 176 -6.01 -32.39 -6.67
CA VAL A 176 -6.93 -33.51 -6.97
C VAL A 176 -6.87 -33.88 -8.45
N PHE A 177 -6.85 -32.89 -9.34
CA PHE A 177 -6.70 -33.12 -10.77
C PHE A 177 -5.40 -33.87 -11.11
N LEU A 178 -4.27 -33.50 -10.50
CA LEU A 178 -2.99 -34.16 -10.70
C LEU A 178 -2.95 -35.57 -10.07
N PHE A 179 -3.53 -35.78 -8.89
CA PHE A 179 -3.64 -37.11 -8.29
C PHE A 179 -4.41 -38.10 -9.15
N ARG A 180 -5.44 -37.63 -9.87
CA ARG A 180 -6.18 -38.47 -10.84
C ARG A 180 -5.30 -38.94 -12.00
N GLN A 181 -4.25 -38.19 -12.35
CA GLN A 181 -3.34 -38.54 -13.47
C GLN A 181 -2.34 -39.65 -13.14
N LYS A 182 -2.31 -40.13 -11.88
CA LYS A 182 -1.57 -41.34 -11.47
C LYS A 182 -2.07 -42.58 -12.22
N ASP A 183 -3.34 -42.62 -12.62
CA ASP A 183 -3.93 -43.75 -13.35
C ASP A 183 -3.39 -43.84 -14.78
N THR A 184 -2.41 -44.74 -14.99
CA THR A 184 -1.77 -44.98 -16.30
C THR A 184 -2.69 -45.66 -17.32
N THR A 185 -3.83 -46.23 -16.88
CA THR A 185 -4.84 -46.79 -17.78
C THR A 185 -5.68 -45.71 -18.44
N LYS A 186 -5.79 -44.53 -17.80
CA LYS A 186 -6.58 -43.38 -18.28
C LYS A 186 -5.72 -42.24 -18.81
N TYR A 187 -4.49 -42.10 -18.33
CA TYR A 187 -3.61 -40.99 -18.68
C TYR A 187 -2.30 -41.46 -19.34
N VAL A 188 -1.87 -40.75 -20.38
CA VAL A 188 -0.64 -40.99 -21.15
C VAL A 188 0.16 -39.70 -21.24
N ASP A 189 1.49 -39.78 -21.36
CA ASP A 189 2.29 -38.57 -21.56
C ASP A 189 2.03 -37.94 -22.94
N GLU A 190 2.22 -36.63 -23.02
CA GLU A 190 1.97 -35.82 -24.22
C GLU A 190 2.81 -36.25 -25.43
N VAL A 191 3.96 -36.90 -25.20
CA VAL A 191 4.87 -37.34 -26.28
C VAL A 191 4.85 -38.86 -26.55
N ASP A 192 4.06 -39.64 -25.81
CA ASP A 192 3.97 -41.11 -25.94
C ASP A 192 2.72 -41.57 -26.73
N ALA A 193 2.34 -40.79 -27.74
CA ALA A 193 1.05 -40.86 -28.40
C ALA A 193 0.78 -42.16 -29.19
N GLU A 194 1.82 -42.92 -29.54
CA GLU A 194 1.68 -44.19 -30.28
C GLU A 194 0.92 -45.27 -29.50
N THR A 195 0.83 -45.16 -28.17
CA THR A 195 0.36 -46.26 -27.33
C THR A 195 -1.08 -46.17 -26.85
N SER A 196 -1.84 -45.09 -27.11
CA SER A 196 -3.25 -45.06 -26.69
C SER A 196 -4.13 -43.96 -27.26
N TYR A 197 -5.01 -44.36 -28.16
CA TYR A 197 -5.99 -43.49 -28.81
C TYR A 197 -7.14 -43.01 -27.92
N ASN A 198 -7.33 -43.62 -26.73
CA ASN A 198 -8.45 -43.34 -25.81
C ASN A 198 -8.02 -42.73 -24.45
N ARG A 199 -6.72 -42.59 -24.19
CA ARG A 199 -6.21 -42.01 -22.94
C ARG A 199 -6.11 -40.48 -23.03
N LYS A 200 -6.30 -39.81 -21.89
CA LYS A 200 -6.13 -38.36 -21.74
C LYS A 200 -4.66 -37.99 -21.60
N VAL A 201 -4.27 -36.83 -22.11
CA VAL A 201 -2.90 -36.32 -21.98
C VAL A 201 -2.64 -35.90 -20.53
N ARG A 202 -1.53 -36.38 -19.97
CA ARG A 202 -1.03 -36.05 -18.63
C ARG A 202 -0.41 -34.66 -18.62
N PHE A 203 -0.61 -33.95 -17.54
CA PHE A 203 0.04 -32.67 -17.31
C PHE A 203 1.49 -32.91 -16.86
N SER A 204 2.43 -32.22 -17.48
CA SER A 204 3.83 -32.41 -17.12
C SER A 204 4.16 -31.79 -15.77
N ILE A 205 5.08 -32.40 -15.01
CA ILE A 205 5.56 -31.81 -13.76
C ILE A 205 6.18 -30.43 -13.97
N ASN A 206 6.92 -30.22 -15.07
CA ASN A 206 7.49 -28.91 -15.36
C ASN A 206 6.42 -27.85 -15.62
N LYS A 207 5.35 -28.19 -16.37
CA LYS A 207 4.22 -27.27 -16.56
C LYS A 207 3.47 -27.05 -15.25
N SER A 208 3.33 -28.10 -14.44
CA SER A 208 2.72 -28.05 -13.12
C SER A 208 3.47 -27.08 -12.21
N ILE A 209 4.80 -27.18 -12.15
CA ILE A 209 5.64 -26.26 -11.37
C ILE A 209 5.55 -24.84 -11.92
N ALA A 210 5.58 -24.66 -13.25
CA ALA A 210 5.46 -23.32 -13.84
C ALA A 210 4.12 -22.65 -13.48
N ILE A 211 3.00 -23.36 -13.60
CA ILE A 211 1.69 -22.83 -13.18
C ILE A 211 1.70 -22.56 -11.70
N LEU A 212 2.19 -23.50 -10.87
CA LEU A 212 2.26 -23.34 -9.42
C LEU A 212 2.95 -22.03 -9.06
N LEU A 213 4.14 -21.77 -9.60
CA LEU A 213 4.89 -20.54 -9.35
C LEU A 213 4.11 -19.28 -9.76
N ILE A 214 3.53 -19.27 -10.96
CA ILE A 214 2.74 -18.12 -11.44
C ILE A 214 1.55 -17.87 -10.53
N THR A 215 0.78 -18.91 -10.22
CA THR A 215 -0.40 -18.78 -9.36
C THR A 215 -0.04 -18.46 -7.92
N SER A 216 1.09 -18.96 -7.40
CA SER A 216 1.60 -18.60 -6.08
C SER A 216 1.99 -17.14 -6.00
N VAL A 217 2.61 -16.57 -7.04
CA VAL A 217 2.90 -15.13 -7.10
C VAL A 217 1.60 -14.32 -7.06
N VAL A 218 0.61 -14.69 -7.86
CA VAL A 218 -0.72 -14.02 -7.86
C VAL A 218 -1.37 -14.12 -6.47
N SER A 219 -1.31 -15.28 -5.82
CA SER A 219 -1.83 -15.48 -4.46
C SER A 219 -1.12 -14.62 -3.42
N ILE A 220 0.22 -14.54 -3.47
CA ILE A 220 1.00 -13.67 -2.59
C ILE A 220 0.57 -12.21 -2.76
N PHE A 221 0.43 -11.73 -4.01
CA PHE A 221 -0.08 -10.39 -4.28
C PHE A 221 -1.51 -10.19 -3.76
N GLY A 222 -2.39 -11.17 -3.92
CA GLY A 222 -3.76 -11.12 -3.39
C GLY A 222 -3.79 -11.00 -1.86
N ILE A 223 -2.97 -11.78 -1.16
CA ILE A 223 -2.82 -11.69 0.31
C ILE A 223 -2.29 -10.32 0.72
N MET A 224 -1.24 -9.82 0.07
CA MET A 224 -0.68 -8.50 0.35
C MET A 224 -1.72 -7.39 0.15
N MET A 225 -2.50 -7.47 -0.92
CA MET A 225 -3.57 -6.53 -1.23
C MET A 225 -4.68 -6.59 -0.18
N ALA A 226 -5.10 -7.78 0.25
CA ALA A 226 -6.10 -7.93 1.30
C ALA A 226 -5.60 -7.35 2.63
N HIS A 227 -4.35 -7.61 3.00
CA HIS A 227 -3.73 -6.98 4.18
C HIS A 227 -3.73 -5.45 4.08
N SER A 228 -3.26 -4.91 2.95
CA SER A 228 -3.22 -3.45 2.74
C SER A 228 -4.60 -2.81 2.78
N MET A 229 -5.60 -3.42 2.14
CA MET A 229 -6.98 -2.91 2.12
C MET A 229 -7.65 -3.01 3.49
N THR A 230 -7.43 -4.11 4.21
CA THR A 230 -7.98 -4.29 5.56
C THR A 230 -7.30 -3.37 6.55
N GLU A 231 -5.99 -3.18 6.42
CA GLU A 231 -5.26 -2.19 7.22
C GLU A 231 -5.78 -0.78 6.95
N TYR A 232 -6.03 -0.43 5.69
CA TYR A 232 -6.64 0.85 5.33
C TYR A 232 -8.05 1.00 5.94
N ILE A 233 -8.91 -0.02 5.86
CA ILE A 233 -10.27 0.00 6.44
C ILE A 233 -10.21 0.06 7.97
N TYR A 234 -9.37 -0.75 8.58
CA TYR A 234 -9.16 -0.77 10.02
C TYR A 234 -8.70 0.61 10.51
N LYS A 235 -7.71 1.20 9.83
CA LYS A 235 -7.24 2.55 10.11
C LYS A 235 -8.33 3.60 9.87
N SER A 236 -9.16 3.48 8.83
CA SER A 236 -10.25 4.44 8.61
C SER A 236 -11.35 4.36 9.67
N ARG A 237 -11.57 3.19 10.29
CA ARG A 237 -12.61 2.97 11.32
C ARG A 237 -12.14 3.19 12.74
N TYR A 238 -10.91 2.79 13.05
CA TYR A 238 -10.37 2.74 14.40
C TYR A 238 -9.19 3.70 14.63
N GLY A 239 -8.74 4.41 13.59
CA GLY A 239 -7.72 5.48 13.68
C GLY A 239 -6.39 5.12 13.01
N HIS A 240 -6.23 5.58 11.76
CA HIS A 240 -5.09 6.19 11.09
C HIS A 240 -5.38 6.39 9.57
N TYR A 241 -6.52 7.03 9.26
CA TYR A 241 -6.71 7.80 8.03
C TYR A 241 -7.49 9.08 8.42
N GLU A 242 -6.91 10.22 8.06
CA GLU A 242 -7.33 11.62 8.26
C GLU A 242 -8.71 11.83 8.92
N LYS A 243 -8.73 11.93 10.26
CA LYS A 243 -9.62 12.90 10.89
C LYS A 243 -9.08 14.24 10.45
N THR A 244 -9.84 14.98 9.65
CA THR A 244 -9.43 16.34 9.32
C THR A 244 -9.35 17.14 10.62
N ILE A 245 -8.62 18.25 10.60
CA ILE A 245 -8.64 19.19 11.73
C ILE A 245 -10.08 19.60 12.13
N TYR A 246 -11.03 19.55 11.19
CA TYR A 246 -12.46 19.75 11.44
C TYR A 246 -13.09 18.64 12.29
N ASP A 247 -12.85 17.37 11.98
CA ASP A 247 -13.35 16.25 12.79
C ASP A 247 -12.75 16.28 14.20
N PHE A 248 -11.47 16.65 14.31
CA PHE A 248 -10.81 16.82 15.59
C PHE A 248 -11.52 17.91 16.44
N LYS A 249 -11.81 19.05 15.82
CA LYS A 249 -12.54 20.17 16.41
C LYS A 249 -13.97 19.77 16.82
N GLU A 250 -14.73 19.08 15.97
CA GLU A 250 -16.11 18.66 16.26
C GLU A 250 -16.23 17.73 17.47
N ASN A 251 -15.17 16.98 17.79
CA ASN A 251 -15.13 16.05 18.91
C ASN A 251 -14.49 16.64 20.18
N ALA A 252 -14.23 17.95 20.22
CA ALA A 252 -13.73 18.62 21.42
C ALA A 252 -14.70 18.41 22.60
N THR A 253 -14.15 18.01 23.74
CA THR A 253 -14.92 17.64 24.95
C THR A 253 -14.84 18.70 26.04
N MET A 254 -14.08 19.77 25.82
CA MET A 254 -13.84 20.86 26.76
C MET A 254 -14.14 22.19 26.09
N THR A 255 -14.83 23.06 26.82
CA THR A 255 -15.07 24.44 26.38
C THR A 255 -13.82 25.26 26.61
N VAL A 256 -13.45 26.05 25.60
CA VAL A 256 -12.38 27.05 25.69
C VAL A 256 -12.96 28.39 25.24
N SER A 257 -12.70 29.42 26.02
CA SER A 257 -13.18 30.78 25.79
C SER A 257 -12.07 31.80 26.01
N SER A 258 -12.25 32.99 25.43
CA SER A 258 -11.32 34.09 25.57
C SER A 258 -12.06 35.42 25.42
N ALA A 259 -11.85 36.35 26.35
CA ALA A 259 -12.30 37.74 26.23
C ALA A 259 -11.53 38.51 25.13
N ASP A 260 -10.38 37.98 24.71
CA ASP A 260 -9.57 38.50 23.60
C ASP A 260 -10.06 38.07 22.22
N LEU A 261 -11.07 37.21 22.15
CA LEU A 261 -11.76 36.86 20.91
C LEU A 261 -13.16 37.46 20.90
N GLN A 262 -13.41 38.42 20.00
CA GLN A 262 -14.72 39.04 19.88
C GLN A 262 -15.22 38.97 18.44
N ASN A 263 -16.43 38.42 18.26
CA ASN A 263 -17.05 38.24 16.95
C ASN A 263 -16.15 37.48 15.94
N GLY A 264 -15.37 36.51 16.42
CA GLY A 264 -14.46 35.71 15.61
C GLY A 264 -13.13 36.37 15.27
N VAL A 265 -12.84 37.57 15.80
CA VAL A 265 -11.59 38.31 15.53
C VAL A 265 -10.77 38.46 16.81
N TRP A 266 -9.49 38.14 16.72
CA TRP A 266 -8.53 38.30 17.82
C TRP A 266 -8.19 39.76 18.08
N SER A 267 -8.09 40.14 19.36
CA SER A 267 -7.79 41.52 19.79
C SER A 267 -6.41 41.99 19.32
N ASP A 268 -6.31 43.24 18.86
CA ASP A 268 -5.03 43.83 18.41
C ASP A 268 -3.92 43.68 19.45
N ARG A 269 -4.24 43.81 20.75
CA ARG A 269 -3.24 43.74 21.84
C ARG A 269 -2.47 42.43 21.88
N ILE A 270 -3.05 41.33 21.38
CA ILE A 270 -2.38 40.03 21.40
C ILE A 270 -1.35 39.86 20.29
N THR A 271 -1.40 40.73 19.27
CA THR A 271 -0.62 40.57 18.04
C THR A 271 0.81 41.08 18.18
N ASN A 272 1.71 40.53 17.37
CA ASN A 272 3.11 40.97 17.29
C ASN A 272 3.30 41.92 16.10
N THR A 273 2.52 43.01 16.11
CA THR A 273 2.47 44.01 15.04
C THR A 273 2.60 45.41 15.62
N GLU A 274 2.66 46.44 14.76
CA GLU A 274 2.64 47.84 15.19
C GLU A 274 1.39 48.25 15.99
N LYS A 275 0.29 47.51 15.88
CA LYS A 275 -0.96 47.75 16.64
C LYS A 275 -1.04 46.93 17.92
N GLY A 276 -0.19 45.92 18.08
CA GLY A 276 -0.26 44.97 19.17
C GLY A 276 0.82 45.15 20.22
N GLU A 277 0.63 44.45 21.33
CA GLU A 277 1.51 44.47 22.49
C GLU A 277 2.20 43.11 22.72
N ASN A 278 1.97 42.14 21.80
CA ASN A 278 2.50 40.78 21.87
C ASN A 278 2.18 40.06 23.21
N LEU A 279 0.98 40.30 23.72
CA LEU A 279 0.47 39.67 24.93
C LEU A 279 -0.26 38.37 24.59
N SER A 280 0.01 37.28 25.30
CA SER A 280 -0.83 36.08 25.19
C SER A 280 -2.30 36.42 25.51
N PRO A 281 -3.28 35.86 24.79
CA PRO A 281 -4.69 36.14 25.06
C PRO A 281 -5.10 35.62 26.43
N GLU A 282 -6.11 36.26 27.00
CA GLU A 282 -6.85 35.68 28.13
C GLU A 282 -7.47 34.34 27.71
N LEU A 283 -7.43 33.34 28.57
CA LEU A 283 -8.05 32.05 28.32
C LEU A 283 -8.77 31.55 29.56
N SER A 284 -9.97 31.02 29.35
CA SER A 284 -10.73 30.28 30.37
C SER A 284 -11.27 28.98 29.77
N PHE A 285 -11.06 27.86 30.45
CA PHE A 285 -11.49 26.53 29.99
C PHE A 285 -11.97 25.63 31.13
N ASP A 286 -12.74 24.59 30.78
CA ASP A 286 -13.35 23.73 31.80
C ASP A 286 -12.27 22.95 32.58
N LYS A 287 -12.48 22.84 33.89
CA LYS A 287 -11.66 21.97 34.74
C LYS A 287 -11.95 20.50 34.44
N VAL A 288 -10.90 19.71 34.21
CA VAL A 288 -11.01 18.29 33.87
C VAL A 288 -10.56 17.43 35.05
N GLU A 289 -11.44 16.57 35.55
CA GLU A 289 -11.13 15.66 36.66
C GLU A 289 -10.01 14.67 36.27
N GLY A 290 -9.00 14.55 37.14
CA GLY A 290 -7.86 13.67 36.93
C GLY A 290 -6.71 14.25 36.10
N ALA A 291 -6.84 15.50 35.62
CA ALA A 291 -5.74 16.20 34.96
C ALA A 291 -4.68 16.66 35.98
N ASP A 292 -3.40 16.42 35.67
CA ASP A 292 -2.26 16.94 36.44
C ASP A 292 -1.88 18.36 35.99
N TYR A 293 -1.94 18.62 34.67
CA TYR A 293 -1.69 19.93 34.09
C TYR A 293 -2.36 20.05 32.69
N TYR A 294 -2.29 21.23 32.10
CA TYR A 294 -2.78 21.53 30.75
C TYR A 294 -1.65 21.90 29.79
N PHE A 295 -1.76 21.44 28.55
CA PHE A 295 -0.89 21.82 27.45
C PHE A 295 -1.64 22.76 26.50
N ILE A 296 -1.03 23.87 26.10
CA ILE A 296 -1.61 24.87 25.20
C ILE A 296 -0.80 24.94 23.91
N TYR A 297 -1.50 24.93 22.78
CA TYR A 297 -0.91 24.97 21.46
C TYR A 297 -1.67 25.92 20.55
N MET A 298 -1.01 26.94 20.01
CA MET A 298 -1.62 27.87 19.05
C MET A 298 -0.90 27.80 17.70
N VAL A 299 -1.68 27.64 16.64
CA VAL A 299 -1.18 27.56 15.26
C VAL A 299 -1.93 28.50 14.33
N ASP A 300 -1.23 29.01 13.32
CA ASP A 300 -1.81 29.65 12.14
C ASP A 300 -2.11 28.59 11.08
N GLU A 301 -3.38 28.19 10.97
CA GLU A 301 -3.84 27.19 10.00
C GLU A 301 -3.75 27.70 8.56
N SER A 302 -3.62 29.02 8.36
CA SER A 302 -3.47 29.65 7.04
C SER A 302 -2.01 29.76 6.59
N ALA A 303 -1.05 29.44 7.46
CA ALA A 303 0.39 29.52 7.21
C ALA A 303 1.10 28.20 7.57
N ASN A 304 0.67 27.08 7.00
CA ASN A 304 1.26 25.76 7.20
C ASN A 304 1.42 25.36 8.69
N ASN A 305 0.43 25.71 9.53
CA ASN A 305 0.45 25.47 10.98
C ASN A 305 1.64 26.14 11.68
N TRP A 306 1.95 27.40 11.34
CA TRP A 306 2.98 28.18 12.01
C TRP A 306 2.68 28.29 13.51
N VAL A 307 3.63 27.93 14.36
CA VAL A 307 3.39 27.82 15.81
C VAL A 307 3.61 29.15 16.51
N HIS A 308 2.53 29.68 17.10
CA HIS A 308 2.51 30.95 17.83
C HIS A 308 2.56 30.78 19.34
N TRP A 309 2.11 29.64 19.87
CA TRP A 309 2.12 29.39 21.31
C TRP A 309 2.38 27.91 21.60
N VAL A 310 3.33 27.66 22.49
CA VAL A 310 3.53 26.37 23.15
C VAL A 310 3.63 26.62 24.64
N ALA A 311 2.70 26.08 25.42
CA ALA A 311 2.79 26.09 26.88
C ALA A 311 2.58 24.69 27.46
N SER A 312 3.48 24.26 28.33
CA SER A 312 3.39 23.03 29.11
C SER A 312 3.41 23.36 30.62
N ASP A 313 2.95 22.41 31.44
CA ASP A 313 2.84 22.52 32.90
C ASP A 313 1.99 23.72 33.37
N VAL A 314 0.94 24.07 32.60
CA VAL A 314 -0.07 25.07 33.00
C VAL A 314 -1.01 24.41 34.01
N ARG A 315 -1.15 25.00 35.20
CA ARG A 315 -1.94 24.40 36.30
C ARG A 315 -3.20 25.17 36.67
N GLU A 316 -3.39 26.37 36.13
CA GLU A 316 -4.62 27.14 36.28
C GLU A 316 -5.52 27.00 35.05
N GLU A 317 -6.83 27.04 35.27
CA GLU A 317 -7.85 27.01 34.22
C GLU A 317 -8.22 28.39 33.67
N GLU A 318 -7.66 29.44 34.27
CA GLU A 318 -7.81 30.85 33.88
C GLU A 318 -6.44 31.49 33.72
N LEU A 319 -6.17 32.03 32.53
CA LEU A 319 -4.96 32.77 32.22
C LEU A 319 -5.33 34.21 31.90
N ALA A 320 -4.71 35.17 32.59
CA ALA A 320 -4.92 36.58 32.29
C ALA A 320 -4.25 36.95 30.95
N THR A 321 -4.78 37.97 30.27
CA THR A 321 -4.07 38.57 29.12
C THR A 321 -2.65 38.94 29.53
N GLY A 322 -1.66 38.54 28.72
CA GLY A 322 -0.25 38.75 29.01
C GLY A 322 0.33 37.77 30.02
N ALA A 323 -0.25 36.57 30.18
CA ALA A 323 0.31 35.51 31.00
C ALA A 323 1.79 35.22 30.65
N ASN A 324 2.16 35.25 29.36
CA ASN A 324 3.54 35.14 28.88
C ASN A 324 4.52 36.17 29.47
N VAL A 325 4.06 37.37 29.84
CA VAL A 325 4.92 38.44 30.37
C VAL A 325 4.78 38.66 31.88
N ASN A 326 3.62 38.31 32.45
CA ASN A 326 3.28 38.66 33.84
C ASN A 326 3.23 37.45 34.78
N GLN A 327 2.80 36.28 34.29
CA GLN A 327 2.58 35.08 35.11
C GLN A 327 3.67 34.02 34.85
N TYR A 328 4.04 33.83 33.58
CA TYR A 328 4.89 32.75 33.09
C TYR A 328 6.18 33.24 32.44
N LYS A 329 6.57 34.49 32.71
CA LYS A 329 7.74 35.15 32.10
C LYS A 329 9.03 34.34 32.17
N ASP A 330 9.26 33.69 33.32
CA ASP A 330 10.49 32.94 33.58
C ASP A 330 10.33 31.43 33.29
N ASN A 331 9.18 30.99 32.76
CA ASN A 331 8.93 29.59 32.40
C ASN A 331 9.41 29.31 30.97
N PRO A 332 10.49 28.54 30.76
CA PRO A 332 10.98 28.21 29.41
C PRO A 332 10.04 27.30 28.63
N GLU A 333 9.12 26.60 29.31
CA GLU A 333 8.07 25.78 28.70
C GLU A 333 6.83 26.61 28.30
N PHE A 334 6.82 27.93 28.52
CA PHE A 334 5.73 28.84 28.14
C PHE A 334 6.23 29.88 27.13
N LYS A 335 6.04 29.61 25.85
CA LYS A 335 6.52 30.46 24.75
C LYS A 335 5.35 31.00 23.94
N TYR A 336 5.29 32.31 23.75
CA TYR A 336 4.24 32.97 22.97
C TYR A 336 4.82 34.04 22.06
N VAL A 337 4.35 34.07 20.82
CA VAL A 337 4.47 35.17 19.87
C VAL A 337 3.12 35.33 19.17
N GLY A 338 2.55 36.52 19.23
CA GLY A 338 1.21 36.79 18.73
C GLY A 338 1.08 36.71 17.21
N PRO A 339 -0.14 36.82 16.67
CA PRO A 339 -0.35 36.94 15.22
C PRO A 339 0.49 38.06 14.59
N TYR A 340 1.13 37.80 13.45
CA TYR A 340 1.87 38.82 12.67
C TYR A 340 1.84 38.56 11.15
N PRO A 341 0.66 38.36 10.52
CA PRO A 341 0.61 38.00 9.10
C PRO A 341 1.29 39.08 8.22
N PRO A 342 1.78 38.75 7.01
CA PRO A 342 2.27 39.76 6.08
C PRO A 342 1.19 40.79 5.72
N VAL A 343 1.57 42.05 5.52
CA VAL A 343 0.61 43.09 5.11
C VAL A 343 0.00 42.73 3.76
N GLY A 344 -1.34 42.69 3.70
CA GLY A 344 -2.08 42.36 2.48
C GLY A 344 -2.11 40.87 2.11
N SER A 345 -1.67 39.94 2.97
CA SER A 345 -1.84 38.49 2.72
C SER A 345 -3.28 38.00 2.92
N GLY A 346 -4.15 38.85 3.46
CA GLY A 346 -5.55 38.54 3.76
C GLY A 346 -5.77 38.15 5.22
N GLU A 347 -6.92 37.53 5.48
CA GLU A 347 -7.27 36.99 6.80
C GLU A 347 -6.53 35.68 7.05
N HIS A 348 -5.87 35.59 8.20
CA HIS A 348 -5.24 34.37 8.70
C HIS A 348 -6.07 33.82 9.87
N THR A 349 -6.16 32.49 9.96
CA THR A 349 -6.93 31.79 11.00
C THR A 349 -5.99 31.23 12.07
N TYR A 350 -6.13 31.74 13.28
CA TYR A 350 -5.35 31.31 14.43
C TYR A 350 -6.23 30.53 15.39
N THR A 351 -5.81 29.30 15.70
CA THR A 351 -6.56 28.41 16.59
C THR A 351 -5.70 28.04 17.79
N ILE A 352 -6.29 28.17 18.97
CA ILE A 352 -5.71 27.75 20.24
C ILE A 352 -6.37 26.44 20.65
N PHE A 353 -5.56 25.44 20.95
CA PHE A 353 -5.95 24.15 21.49
C PHE A 353 -5.44 24.02 22.92
N VAL A 354 -6.28 23.46 23.79
CA VAL A 354 -5.94 23.19 25.19
C VAL A 354 -6.21 21.70 25.47
N TYR A 355 -5.23 21.01 26.04
CA TYR A 355 -5.28 19.58 26.32
C TYR A 355 -5.11 19.33 27.82
N ALA A 356 -6.03 18.60 28.42
CA ALA A 356 -5.94 18.17 29.82
C ALA A 356 -5.13 16.88 29.93
N MET A 357 -4.01 16.91 30.65
CA MET A 357 -2.99 15.87 30.64
C MET A 357 -2.96 15.09 31.95
N LYS A 358 -2.86 13.75 31.91
CA LYS A 358 -2.57 12.92 33.10
C LYS A 358 -1.13 13.05 33.59
N GLY A 359 -0.21 13.40 32.69
CA GLY A 359 1.21 13.59 32.99
C GLY A 359 2.01 13.96 31.73
N LYS A 360 3.32 14.17 31.91
CA LYS A 360 4.20 14.53 30.78
C LYS A 360 4.26 13.39 29.75
N PRO A 361 4.22 13.68 28.44
CA PRO A 361 4.46 12.69 27.39
C PRO A 361 5.80 11.98 27.59
N ASP A 362 5.88 10.70 27.24
CA ASP A 362 7.10 9.88 27.42
C ASP A 362 8.10 10.04 26.27
N LYS A 363 7.67 10.65 25.17
CA LYS A 363 8.49 10.91 24.00
C LYS A 363 9.27 12.21 24.23
N ASP A 364 10.59 12.18 24.07
CA ASP A 364 11.38 13.41 23.99
C ASP A 364 11.19 14.03 22.61
N MET A 365 10.41 15.10 22.53
CA MET A 365 10.22 15.88 21.30
C MET A 365 10.61 17.33 21.54
N GLU A 366 11.49 17.86 20.69
CA GLU A 366 11.74 19.29 20.65
C GLU A 366 10.54 19.98 19.99
N LEU A 367 9.74 20.66 20.80
CA LEU A 367 8.58 21.40 20.31
C LEU A 367 9.04 22.65 19.56
N LYS A 368 8.64 22.72 18.29
CA LYS A 368 8.88 23.87 17.42
C LYS A 368 8.10 25.08 17.92
N PHE A 369 8.68 26.26 17.70
CA PHE A 369 8.09 27.53 18.12
C PHE A 369 8.55 28.62 17.16
N ASP A 370 7.62 29.48 16.73
CA ASP A 370 7.85 30.52 15.73
C ASP A 370 8.36 29.99 14.38
N GLU A 371 7.86 28.80 14.00
CA GLU A 371 8.12 28.13 12.73
C GLU A 371 6.97 27.16 12.38
N GLU A 372 6.96 26.64 11.16
CA GLU A 372 6.00 25.61 10.71
C GLU A 372 6.14 24.32 11.53
N SER A 373 5.03 23.69 11.91
CA SER A 373 5.06 22.44 12.66
C SER A 373 3.81 21.55 12.45
N LEU A 374 3.62 20.57 13.33
CA LEU A 374 2.47 19.68 13.33
C LEU A 374 1.16 20.47 13.49
N SER A 375 0.10 20.03 12.80
CA SER A 375 -1.24 20.46 13.16
C SER A 375 -1.66 19.85 14.50
N ALA A 376 -2.72 20.41 15.10
CA ALA A 376 -3.17 20.04 16.44
C ALA A 376 -3.60 18.58 16.58
N ASP A 377 -4.22 18.00 15.54
CA ASP A 377 -4.57 16.59 15.48
C ASP A 377 -3.33 15.68 15.50
N TYR A 378 -2.29 15.99 14.71
CA TYR A 378 -1.02 15.26 14.76
C TYR A 378 -0.29 15.46 16.10
N MET A 379 -0.32 16.67 16.67
CA MET A 379 0.19 16.93 18.01
C MET A 379 -0.49 16.05 19.07
N TYR A 380 -1.81 15.87 18.97
CA TYR A 380 -2.57 14.97 19.84
C TYR A 380 -2.12 13.50 19.66
N TYR A 381 -2.20 12.96 18.45
CA TYR A 381 -2.01 11.52 18.22
C TYR A 381 -0.55 11.06 18.30
N ASP A 382 0.39 11.86 17.80
CA ASP A 382 1.79 11.43 17.62
C ASP A 382 2.70 11.79 18.80
N TYR A 383 2.19 12.61 19.73
CA TYR A 383 2.95 13.12 20.86
C TYR A 383 2.16 13.07 22.16
N LEU A 384 1.10 13.87 22.28
CA LEU A 384 0.47 14.12 23.58
C LEU A 384 -0.28 12.90 24.15
N ALA A 385 -0.94 12.09 23.31
CA ALA A 385 -1.78 10.98 23.75
C ALA A 385 -1.01 9.75 24.24
N ILE A 386 0.29 9.66 23.94
CA ILE A 386 1.16 8.52 24.26
C ILE A 386 1.51 8.55 25.76
N SER A 387 1.21 7.47 26.48
CA SER A 387 1.46 7.37 27.92
C SER A 387 2.80 6.68 28.26
N LYS A 388 3.23 6.79 29.52
CA LYS A 388 4.51 6.30 30.08
C LYS A 388 4.78 4.79 29.98
N SER A 389 3.81 3.97 29.57
CA SER A 389 4.02 2.52 29.41
C SER A 389 4.73 2.17 28.11
N GLY A 390 4.88 3.12 27.19
CA GLY A 390 5.52 2.90 25.89
C GLY A 390 4.77 1.93 24.99
N ASP A 391 3.55 1.54 25.36
CA ASP A 391 2.66 0.72 24.56
C ASP A 391 1.85 1.64 23.62
N PRO A 392 2.04 1.54 22.30
CA PRO A 392 1.24 2.28 21.32
C PRO A 392 -0.26 1.97 21.43
N ASP A 393 -0.64 0.85 22.03
CA ASP A 393 -2.03 0.41 22.21
C ASP A 393 -2.67 0.97 23.51
N GLU A 394 -1.88 1.62 24.40
CA GLU A 394 -2.36 2.27 25.64
C GLU A 394 -2.47 3.81 25.48
N TYR A 395 -3.22 4.25 24.46
CA TYR A 395 -3.70 5.63 24.35
C TYR A 395 -4.41 6.04 25.64
N GLY A 396 -4.08 7.22 26.18
CA GLY A 396 -4.82 7.74 27.33
C GLY A 396 -4.14 8.80 28.19
N ASN A 397 -3.08 9.44 27.72
CA ASN A 397 -2.47 10.54 28.48
C ASN A 397 -3.28 11.85 28.41
N VAL A 398 -3.94 12.12 27.28
CA VAL A 398 -4.92 13.23 27.17
C VAL A 398 -6.28 12.75 27.66
N ILE A 399 -6.86 13.47 28.62
CA ILE A 399 -8.18 13.15 29.23
C ILE A 399 -9.30 13.82 28.44
N ALA A 400 -9.10 15.08 28.08
CA ALA A 400 -10.03 15.91 27.35
C ALA A 400 -9.24 16.98 26.60
N TYR A 401 -9.85 17.55 25.56
CA TYR A 401 -9.29 18.69 24.86
C TYR A 401 -10.39 19.61 24.36
N GLY A 402 -10.01 20.86 24.11
CA GLY A 402 -10.87 21.93 23.63
C GLY A 402 -10.10 22.85 22.71
N TYR A 403 -10.83 23.69 21.98
CA TYR A 403 -10.21 24.68 21.11
C TYR A 403 -11.05 25.95 21.01
N ILE A 404 -10.41 27.03 20.57
CA ILE A 404 -11.05 28.27 20.17
C ILE A 404 -10.31 28.83 18.95
N SER A 405 -11.06 29.35 17.97
CA SER A 405 -10.51 29.79 16.68
C SER A 405 -11.02 31.17 16.31
N GLY A 406 -10.14 31.99 15.74
CA GLY A 406 -10.44 33.34 15.33
C GLY A 406 -9.47 33.83 14.26
N THR A 407 -9.80 34.94 13.61
CA THR A 407 -9.00 35.51 12.54
C THR A 407 -8.27 36.78 12.94
N TYR A 408 -7.24 37.11 12.18
CA TYR A 408 -6.55 38.40 12.21
C TYR A 408 -5.96 38.72 10.84
N SER A 409 -5.92 40.00 10.48
CA SER A 409 -5.29 40.51 9.25
C SER A 409 -4.62 41.86 9.47
N ARG A 410 -3.77 42.26 8.53
CA ARG A 410 -3.04 43.55 8.53
C ARG A 410 -3.25 44.37 7.27
#